data_AF-A0A2M8LGX9-F1
#
_entry.id   AF-A0A2M8LGX9-F1
#
_cell.length_a   1.000
_cell.length_b   1.000
_cell.length_c   1.000
_cell.angle_alpha   90.00
_cell.angle_beta   90.00
_cell.angle_gamma   90.00
#
_symmetry.space_group_name_H-M   'P 1'
#
loop_
_entity.id
_entity.type
_entity.pdbx_description
1 polymer ?
#
loop_
_entity_poly.entity_id
_entity_poly.type
_entity_poly.pdbx_seq_one_letter_code
_entity_poly.pdbx_strand_id
1 'polypeptide(L)'
;MKYILPTIIILMCAGVIGVLFYITTTEIDSTGKIHADLFDQAKRTWDPVMEVLPFEPNPTTQLTIRWQPPEKDYNHFVIWISTASGELLKSESGEHDRVSLDPDGLEPGTEYVFAIQACIDPDCKRWYIGQDEYRGTTERLTEEGDITETIDAE
;
A
#
# COMPACT_ATOMS: atom_id res chain seq x y z
N MET A 1 45.68 -35.28 -20.12
CA MET A 1 45.34 -33.84 -20.30
C MET A 1 44.18 -33.59 -21.28
N LYS A 2 43.33 -34.59 -21.62
CA LYS A 2 42.25 -34.41 -22.63
C LYS A 2 40.91 -33.92 -22.05
N TYR A 3 40.75 -33.97 -20.73
CA TYR A 3 39.48 -33.67 -20.04
C TYR A 3 39.49 -32.40 -19.18
N ILE A 4 40.62 -31.69 -19.11
CA ILE A 4 40.76 -30.50 -18.25
C ILE A 4 39.99 -29.31 -18.86
N LEU A 5 40.10 -29.12 -20.17
CA LEU A 5 39.41 -28.06 -20.90
C LEU A 5 37.87 -28.12 -20.81
N PRO A 6 37.21 -29.27 -21.07
CA PRO A 6 35.74 -29.33 -20.98
C PRO A 6 35.24 -29.15 -19.55
N THR A 7 36.00 -29.60 -18.54
CA THR A 7 35.62 -29.45 -17.12
C THR A 7 35.61 -27.97 -16.70
N ILE A 8 36.58 -27.17 -17.17
CA ILE A 8 36.63 -25.73 -16.88
C ILE A 8 35.46 -24.99 -17.54
N ILE A 9 35.10 -25.34 -18.79
CA ILE A 9 33.99 -24.71 -19.51
C ILE A 9 32.66 -25.00 -18.79
N ILE A 10 32.45 -26.23 -18.33
CA ILE A 10 31.23 -26.62 -17.60
C ILE A 10 31.12 -25.85 -16.27
N LEU A 11 32.22 -25.69 -15.53
CA LEU A 11 32.23 -24.92 -14.28
C LEU A 11 31.96 -23.43 -14.52
N MET A 12 32.48 -22.86 -15.61
CA MET A 12 32.19 -21.48 -16.02
C MET A 12 30.71 -21.33 -16.41
N CYS A 13 30.15 -22.26 -17.18
CA CYS A 13 28.73 -22.25 -17.53
C CYS A 13 27.83 -22.39 -16.29
N ALA A 14 28.15 -23.31 -15.38
CA ALA A 14 27.40 -23.50 -14.13
C ALA A 14 27.49 -22.26 -13.21
N GLY A 15 28.65 -21.60 -13.15
CA GLY A 15 28.83 -20.34 -12.45
C GLY A 15 28.02 -19.19 -13.07
N VAL A 16 28.01 -19.08 -14.39
CA VAL A 16 27.22 -18.07 -15.12
C VAL A 16 25.72 -18.33 -14.97
N ILE A 17 25.27 -19.59 -15.00
CA ILE A 17 23.85 -19.96 -14.77
C ILE A 17 23.43 -19.68 -13.33
N GLY A 18 24.27 -20.04 -12.34
CA GLY A 18 24.01 -19.74 -10.93
C GLY A 18 23.97 -18.24 -10.65
N VAL A 19 24.80 -17.46 -11.33
CA VAL A 19 24.78 -16.00 -11.30
C VAL A 19 23.52 -15.46 -11.98
N LEU A 20 23.15 -15.91 -13.17
CA LEU A 20 21.91 -15.50 -13.85
C LEU A 20 20.66 -15.81 -13.01
N PHE A 21 20.63 -16.97 -12.35
CA PHE A 21 19.53 -17.37 -11.46
C PHE A 21 19.48 -16.54 -10.16
N TYR A 22 20.62 -16.05 -9.69
CA TYR A 22 20.70 -15.10 -8.57
C TYR A 22 20.31 -13.67 -8.99
N ILE A 23 20.57 -13.29 -10.24
CA ILE A 23 20.20 -11.95 -10.79
C ILE A 23 18.75 -11.92 -11.27
N THR A 24 18.07 -13.05 -11.50
CA THR A 24 16.60 -13.12 -11.47
C THR A 24 16.14 -12.97 -10.03
N THR A 25 16.36 -11.77 -9.52
CA THR A 25 15.90 -11.26 -8.23
C THR A 25 14.42 -11.55 -8.06
N THR A 26 14.01 -11.82 -6.82
CA THR A 26 12.60 -11.90 -6.41
C THR A 26 11.88 -10.62 -6.84
N GLU A 27 11.19 -10.66 -7.99
CA GLU A 27 10.34 -9.56 -8.43
C GLU A 27 9.23 -9.38 -7.39
N ILE A 28 9.04 -8.15 -6.94
CA ILE A 28 7.90 -7.78 -6.11
C ILE A 28 6.69 -7.88 -7.03
N ASP A 29 5.68 -8.68 -6.65
CA ASP A 29 4.50 -8.90 -7.51
C ASP A 29 3.69 -7.61 -7.64
N SER A 30 3.79 -6.99 -8.82
CA SER A 30 3.03 -5.80 -9.20
C SER A 30 1.79 -6.13 -10.05
N THR A 31 1.52 -7.42 -10.29
CA THR A 31 0.43 -7.86 -11.18
C THR A 31 -0.92 -7.48 -10.59
N GLY A 32 -1.69 -6.68 -11.33
CA GLY A 32 -3.05 -6.28 -10.92
C GLY A 32 -3.09 -5.23 -9.81
N LYS A 33 -1.95 -4.66 -9.42
CA LYS A 33 -1.87 -3.51 -8.51
C LYS A 33 -2.17 -2.23 -9.28
N ILE A 34 -2.93 -1.32 -8.70
CA ILE A 34 -3.21 0.02 -9.26
C ILE A 34 -1.92 0.86 -9.29
N HIS A 35 -1.07 0.69 -8.28
CA HIS A 35 0.18 1.43 -8.13
C HIS A 35 1.42 0.61 -8.47
N ALA A 36 1.41 -0.12 -9.59
CA ALA A 36 2.50 -1.03 -9.99
C ALA A 36 3.91 -0.38 -9.97
N ASP A 37 4.01 0.90 -10.32
CA ASP A 37 5.26 1.67 -10.28
C ASP A 37 5.87 1.77 -8.87
N LEU A 38 5.03 1.84 -7.83
CA LEU A 38 5.48 1.85 -6.44
C LEU A 38 6.04 0.49 -6.00
N PHE A 39 5.51 -0.60 -6.54
CA PHE A 39 5.98 -1.97 -6.26
C PHE A 39 7.27 -2.28 -7.01
N ASP A 40 7.35 -1.92 -8.29
CA ASP A 40 8.51 -2.19 -9.15
C ASP A 40 9.79 -1.49 -8.66
N GLN A 41 9.64 -0.30 -8.08
CA GLN A 41 10.77 0.52 -7.60
C GLN A 41 11.06 0.34 -6.11
N ALA A 42 10.24 -0.43 -5.38
CA ALA A 42 10.43 -0.65 -3.96
C ALA A 42 11.70 -1.44 -3.69
N LYS A 43 12.36 -1.11 -2.57
CA LYS A 43 13.57 -1.85 -2.16
C LYS A 43 13.23 -3.26 -1.68
N ARG A 44 12.14 -3.39 -0.92
CA ARG A 44 11.59 -4.65 -0.37
C ARG A 44 10.12 -4.48 -0.01
N THR A 45 9.44 -5.61 0.17
CA THR A 45 8.12 -5.65 0.81
C THR A 45 8.21 -5.80 2.32
N TRP A 46 7.16 -5.38 3.02
CA TRP A 46 6.81 -5.86 4.36
C TRP A 46 5.30 -6.11 4.43
N ASP A 47 4.85 -6.80 5.48
CA ASP A 47 3.43 -7.08 5.71
C ASP A 47 2.90 -6.18 6.83
N PRO A 48 2.38 -4.97 6.52
CA PRO A 48 1.72 -4.16 7.52
C PRO A 48 0.35 -4.77 7.84
N VAL A 49 0.11 -5.07 9.11
CA VAL A 49 -1.27 -5.24 9.60
C VAL A 49 -1.94 -3.87 9.50
N MET A 50 -2.70 -3.66 8.41
CA MET A 50 -3.36 -2.41 8.11
C MET A 50 -4.87 -2.55 8.29
N GLU A 51 -5.43 -1.60 9.02
CA GLU A 51 -6.86 -1.53 9.33
C GLU A 51 -7.41 -0.22 8.77
N VAL A 52 -8.48 -0.33 7.97
CA VAL A 52 -9.18 0.82 7.39
C VAL A 52 -10.58 0.85 7.99
N LEU A 53 -10.84 1.84 8.84
CA LEU A 53 -12.07 1.97 9.60
C LEU A 53 -12.86 3.20 9.15
N PRO A 54 -14.21 3.11 9.10
CA PRO A 54 -15.04 4.30 9.07
C PRO A 54 -14.90 5.08 10.39
N PHE A 55 -14.97 6.40 10.33
CA PHE A 55 -15.08 7.22 11.54
C PHE A 55 -16.48 7.07 12.17
N GLU A 56 -16.68 7.50 13.42
CA GLU A 56 -17.98 7.42 14.12
C GLU A 56 -19.16 7.91 13.25
N PRO A 57 -20.37 7.32 13.42
CA PRO A 57 -21.51 7.48 12.52
C PRO A 57 -22.01 8.94 12.49
N ASN A 58 -21.43 9.65 11.56
CA ASN A 58 -21.80 10.95 11.04
C ASN A 58 -21.35 10.82 9.58
N PRO A 59 -22.13 11.20 8.55
CA PRO A 59 -21.80 10.81 7.19
C PRO A 59 -20.53 11.55 6.76
N THR A 60 -19.40 10.88 6.98
CA THR A 60 -18.09 11.49 7.02
C THR A 60 -17.37 11.12 5.76
N THR A 61 -16.80 12.15 5.13
CA THR A 61 -15.86 12.08 4.02
C THR A 61 -14.47 11.65 4.50
N GLN A 62 -14.41 10.85 5.56
CA GLN A 62 -13.20 10.54 6.31
C GLN A 62 -13.11 9.04 6.59
N LEU A 63 -11.89 8.52 6.50
CA LEU A 63 -11.53 7.17 6.91
C LEU A 63 -10.40 7.27 7.92
N THR A 64 -10.34 6.34 8.87
CA THR A 64 -9.18 6.19 9.75
C THR A 64 -8.39 4.98 9.29
N ILE A 65 -7.14 5.22 8.93
CA ILE A 65 -6.21 4.22 8.46
C ILE A 65 -5.18 4.00 9.56
N ARG A 66 -4.90 2.75 9.92
CA ARG A 66 -3.90 2.36 10.91
C ARG A 66 -3.03 1.25 10.36
N TRP A 67 -1.74 1.24 10.67
CA TRP A 67 -0.82 0.19 10.21
C TRP A 67 0.21 -0.17 11.27
N GLN A 68 0.89 -1.30 11.08
CA GLN A 68 2.06 -1.65 11.87
C GLN A 68 3.35 -1.23 11.15
N PRO A 69 4.33 -0.68 11.90
CA PRO A 69 5.61 -0.30 11.32
C PRO A 69 6.45 -1.55 10.99
N PRO A 70 7.39 -1.47 10.04
CA PRO A 70 8.35 -2.53 9.80
C PRO A 70 9.25 -2.79 11.03
N GLU A 71 9.74 -4.02 11.18
CA GLU A 71 10.74 -4.35 12.22
C GLU A 71 12.11 -3.68 12.01
N LYS A 72 12.33 -3.10 10.83
CA LYS A 72 13.60 -2.49 10.41
C LYS A 72 13.49 -0.98 10.44
N ASP A 73 14.64 -0.31 10.47
CA ASP A 73 14.71 1.15 10.41
C ASP A 73 13.99 1.73 9.18
N TYR A 74 13.13 2.71 9.45
CA TYR A 74 12.41 3.56 8.51
C TYR A 74 12.51 5.02 8.99
N ASN A 75 11.98 5.97 8.23
CA ASN A 75 12.03 7.40 8.52
C ASN A 75 10.65 8.04 8.63
N HIS A 76 9.71 7.69 7.75
CA HIS A 76 8.31 8.12 7.80
C HIS A 76 7.47 7.26 6.84
N PHE A 77 6.15 7.46 6.85
CA PHE A 77 5.24 6.75 5.96
C PHE A 77 4.61 7.68 4.93
N VAL A 78 4.43 7.14 3.73
CA VAL A 78 3.68 7.76 2.64
C VAL A 78 2.55 6.82 2.27
N ILE A 79 1.34 7.36 2.22
CA ILE A 79 0.11 6.64 1.91
C ILE A 79 -0.41 7.20 0.59
N TRP A 80 -0.52 6.32 -0.40
CA TRP A 80 -1.15 6.60 -1.68
C TRP A 80 -2.59 6.15 -1.60
N ILE A 81 -3.50 7.08 -1.89
CA ILE A 81 -4.93 6.90 -1.84
C ILE A 81 -5.44 7.08 -3.25
N SER A 82 -6.13 6.07 -3.78
CA SER A 82 -6.74 6.18 -5.09
C SER A 82 -8.16 5.65 -5.14
N THR A 83 -8.98 6.22 -6.02
CA THR A 83 -10.24 5.57 -6.38
C THR A 83 -9.94 4.39 -7.31
N ALA A 84 -10.88 3.46 -7.46
CA ALA A 84 -10.75 2.39 -8.46
C ALA A 84 -10.57 2.92 -9.90
N SER A 85 -10.97 4.16 -10.17
CA SER A 85 -10.75 4.86 -11.45
C SER A 85 -9.36 5.50 -11.61
N GLY A 86 -8.50 5.44 -10.59
CA GLY A 86 -7.10 5.86 -10.66
C GLY A 86 -6.83 7.34 -10.35
N GLU A 87 -7.77 8.06 -9.73
CA GLU A 87 -7.48 9.39 -9.19
C GLU A 87 -6.53 9.26 -8.01
N LEU A 88 -5.44 10.03 -7.97
CA LEU A 88 -4.34 9.83 -7.03
C LEU A 88 -4.23 10.98 -6.04
N LEU A 89 -4.52 10.69 -4.77
CA LEU A 89 -4.23 11.54 -3.63
C LEU A 89 -3.02 10.96 -2.90
N LYS A 90 -1.99 11.78 -2.70
CA LYS A 90 -0.83 11.41 -1.88
C LYS A 90 -0.97 12.06 -0.52
N SER A 91 -0.86 11.28 0.54
CA SER A 91 -0.84 11.78 1.91
C SER A 91 0.38 11.25 2.66
N GLU A 92 1.03 12.10 3.45
CA GLU A 92 2.21 11.73 4.23
C GLU A 92 1.84 11.69 5.71
N SER A 93 2.38 10.72 6.45
CA SER A 93 2.15 10.63 7.90
C SER A 93 2.72 11.85 8.66
N GLY A 94 3.64 12.58 8.02
CA GLY A 94 4.32 13.76 8.58
C GLY A 94 5.39 13.38 9.59
N GLU A 95 5.00 12.83 10.74
CA GLU A 95 5.92 12.40 11.80
C GLU A 95 6.43 10.96 11.59
N HIS A 96 7.66 10.71 12.05
CA HIS A 96 8.35 9.43 11.90
C HIS A 96 7.56 8.26 12.52
N ASP A 97 7.01 8.44 13.71
CA ASP A 97 6.35 7.37 14.48
C ASP A 97 4.83 7.33 14.30
N ARG A 98 4.28 8.17 13.41
CA ARG A 98 2.83 8.20 13.18
C ARG A 98 2.43 6.98 12.36
N VAL A 99 1.65 6.10 12.98
CA VAL A 99 1.14 4.85 12.41
C VAL A 99 -0.37 4.88 12.12
N SER A 100 -0.93 6.09 12.02
CA SER A 100 -2.32 6.30 11.63
C SER A 100 -2.50 7.58 10.81
N LEU A 101 -3.47 7.57 9.90
CA LEU A 101 -3.82 8.72 9.07
C LEU A 101 -5.34 8.81 8.94
N ASP A 102 -5.85 10.03 9.02
CA ASP A 102 -7.27 10.33 8.81
C ASP A 102 -7.39 11.20 7.54
N PRO A 103 -7.41 10.61 6.33
CA PRO A 103 -7.67 11.36 5.11
C PRO A 103 -9.06 12.02 5.14
N ASP A 104 -9.09 13.29 4.78
CA ASP A 104 -10.30 14.10 4.65
C ASP A 104 -10.65 14.38 3.18
N GLY A 105 -11.86 14.90 2.96
CA GLY A 105 -12.30 15.33 1.63
C GLY A 105 -12.63 14.17 0.66
N LEU A 106 -12.83 12.95 1.17
CA LEU A 106 -13.21 11.80 0.36
C LEU A 106 -14.69 11.88 -0.05
N GLU A 107 -15.05 11.29 -1.19
CA GLU A 107 -16.44 11.23 -1.64
C GLU A 107 -17.23 10.19 -0.82
N PRO A 108 -18.44 10.50 -0.34
CA PRO A 108 -19.30 9.53 0.37
C PRO A 108 -19.75 8.36 -0.51
N GLY A 109 -19.75 7.15 0.04
CA GLY A 109 -20.16 5.94 -0.70
C GLY A 109 -19.19 5.50 -1.80
N THR A 110 -17.93 5.90 -1.71
CA THR A 110 -16.88 5.64 -2.71
C THR A 110 -15.83 4.69 -2.14
N GLU A 111 -15.44 3.69 -2.96
CA GLU A 111 -14.35 2.77 -2.62
C GLU A 111 -13.00 3.40 -2.97
N TYR A 112 -12.08 3.33 -2.00
CA TYR A 112 -10.70 3.77 -2.12
C TYR A 112 -9.74 2.59 -1.94
N VAL A 113 -8.62 2.67 -2.65
CA VAL A 113 -7.49 1.74 -2.62
C VAL A 113 -6.29 2.46 -2.01
N PHE A 114 -5.61 1.77 -1.10
CA PHE A 114 -4.51 2.31 -0.32
C PHE A 114 -3.25 1.49 -0.56
N ALA A 115 -2.15 2.17 -0.89
CA ALA A 115 -0.81 1.59 -0.89
C ALA A 115 0.08 2.35 0.08
N ILE A 116 0.84 1.61 0.89
CA ILE A 116 1.69 2.19 1.95
C ILE A 116 3.17 1.98 1.67
N GLN A 117 3.94 3.07 1.80
CA GLN A 117 5.38 3.07 1.68
C GLN A 117 6.02 3.49 3.00
N ALA A 118 7.07 2.78 3.40
CA ALA A 118 7.91 3.16 4.54
C ALA A 118 9.21 3.70 3.96
N CYS A 119 9.35 5.02 3.98
CA CYS A 119 10.53 5.70 3.47
C CYS A 119 11.71 5.38 4.37
N ILE A 120 12.83 4.96 3.79
CA ILE A 120 14.06 4.62 4.53
C ILE A 120 14.91 5.87 4.74
N ASP A 121 14.84 6.81 3.79
CA ASP A 121 15.55 8.08 3.81
C ASP A 121 14.58 9.28 3.85
N PRO A 122 15.04 10.46 4.31
CA PRO A 122 14.19 11.65 4.43
C PRO A 122 13.60 12.13 3.10
N ASP A 123 14.26 11.84 1.97
CA ASP A 123 13.81 12.22 0.63
C ASP A 123 12.88 11.16 0.00
N CYS A 124 12.61 10.05 0.71
CA CYS A 124 11.88 8.87 0.23
C CYS A 124 12.34 8.33 -1.13
N LYS A 125 13.65 8.39 -1.43
CA LYS A 125 14.23 7.81 -2.66
C LYS A 125 14.29 6.29 -2.60
N ARG A 126 14.29 5.73 -1.39
CA ARG A 126 14.22 4.30 -1.14
C ARG A 126 13.14 4.05 -0.10
N TRP A 127 12.26 3.14 -0.42
CA TRP A 127 11.19 2.73 0.47
C TRP A 127 11.09 1.21 0.55
N TYR A 128 10.50 0.74 1.63
CA TYR A 128 9.78 -0.53 1.58
C TYR A 128 8.37 -0.25 1.06
N ILE A 129 7.67 -1.26 0.54
CA ILE A 129 6.26 -1.19 0.15
C ILE A 129 5.46 -2.23 0.96
N GLY A 130 4.23 -1.91 1.35
CA GLY A 130 3.29 -2.91 1.84
C GLY A 130 3.07 -4.01 0.79
N GLN A 131 2.94 -5.25 1.24
CA GLN A 131 2.78 -6.39 0.32
C GLN A 131 1.48 -6.28 -0.50
N ASP A 132 0.45 -5.68 0.09
CA ASP A 132 -0.87 -5.58 -0.50
C ASP A 132 -1.36 -4.15 -0.68
N GLU A 133 -2.37 -4.03 -1.54
CA GLU A 133 -3.21 -2.85 -1.62
C GLU A 133 -4.42 -3.10 -0.72
N TYR A 134 -4.77 -2.11 0.08
CA TYR A 134 -5.86 -2.19 1.05
C TYR A 134 -7.06 -1.43 0.54
N ARG A 135 -8.26 -1.78 0.99
CA ARG A 135 -9.50 -1.17 0.50
C ARG A 135 -10.33 -0.65 1.66
N GLY A 136 -10.99 0.46 1.43
CA GLY A 136 -11.94 1.07 2.35
C GLY A 136 -13.05 1.77 1.59
N THR A 137 -14.24 1.82 2.17
CA THR A 137 -15.39 2.51 1.56
C THR A 137 -15.92 3.52 2.56
N THR A 138 -16.10 4.76 2.11
CA THR A 138 -16.77 5.79 2.91
C THR A 138 -18.27 5.49 3.01
N GLU A 139 -18.90 5.87 4.11
CA GLU A 139 -20.35 5.72 4.24
C GLU A 139 -21.08 6.64 3.26
N ARG A 140 -22.25 6.19 2.78
CA ARG A 140 -23.08 6.99 1.90
C ARG A 140 -23.88 7.98 2.74
N LEU A 141 -23.95 9.24 2.32
CA LEU A 141 -24.91 10.19 2.85
C LEU A 141 -26.32 9.64 2.56
N THR A 142 -26.95 9.00 3.54
CA THR A 142 -28.40 8.88 3.54
C THR A 142 -28.93 10.24 3.95
N GLU A 143 -29.50 10.98 3.01
CA GLU A 143 -30.43 12.06 3.36
C GLU A 143 -31.52 11.42 4.21
N GLU A 144 -31.41 11.56 5.53
CA GLU A 144 -32.49 11.22 6.44
C GLU A 144 -33.55 12.31 6.30
N GLY A 145 -34.31 12.22 5.21
CA GLY A 145 -35.54 12.94 4.97
C GLY A 145 -36.73 12.06 5.31
N ASP A 146 -37.38 12.41 6.42
CA ASP A 146 -38.84 12.41 6.60
C ASP A 146 -39.59 11.07 6.60
N ILE A 147 -40.04 10.67 7.79
CA ILE A 147 -41.46 10.35 7.98
C ILE A 147 -42.03 11.12 9.17
N THR A 148 -42.75 12.18 8.85
CA THR A 148 -43.90 12.70 9.58
C THR A 148 -45.03 11.66 9.61
N GLU A 149 -45.43 11.21 10.80
CA GLU A 149 -46.75 10.60 11.12
C GLU A 149 -46.77 10.35 12.65
N THR A 150 -47.79 10.63 13.46
CA THR A 150 -49.12 11.19 13.27
C THR A 150 -49.61 11.65 14.65
N ILE A 151 -50.55 12.58 14.65
CA ILE A 151 -51.34 13.10 15.77
C ILE A 151 -51.86 11.98 16.68
N ASP A 152 -51.78 12.18 18.00
CA ASP A 152 -52.85 11.78 18.92
C ASP A 152 -53.10 12.92 19.90
N ALA A 153 -54.25 13.56 19.72
CA ALA A 153 -54.90 14.40 20.69
C ALA A 153 -55.89 13.52 21.46
N GLU A 154 -55.75 13.44 22.78
CA GLU A 154 -56.86 13.26 23.74
C GLU A 154 -56.46 13.84 25.10
#